data_AF-A0A0D3FTF7-F1
#
_entry.id   AF-A0A0D3FTF7-F1
#
_cell.length_a   1.000
_cell.length_b   1.000
_cell.length_c   1.000
_cell.angle_alpha   90.00
_cell.angle_beta   90.00
_cell.angle_gamma   90.00
#
_symmetry.space_group_name_H-M   'P 1'
#
loop_
_entity.id
_entity.type
_entity.pdbx_description
1 polymer ?
#
loop_
_entity_poly.entity_id
_entity_poly.type
_entity_poly.pdbx_seq_one_letter_code
_entity_poly.pdbx_strand_id
1 'polypeptide(L)'
;MGSYLEMRKRQSEEEEAKKREEASKVDDCSIRNCITVVESMEELSNEEKVKSFGVFKDTQNREIFMSAGPMTRLIWLRKMLV
;
A
#
# COMPACT_ATOMS: atom_id res chain seq x y z
N MET A 1 -12.75 -41.20 3.13
CA MET A 1 -11.57 -40.67 2.41
C MET A 1 -11.84 -39.37 1.65
N GLY A 2 -13.05 -39.14 1.09
CA GLY A 2 -13.34 -37.94 0.28
C GLY A 2 -13.29 -36.59 1.03
N SER A 3 -13.79 -36.52 2.27
CA SER A 3 -13.86 -35.26 3.02
C SER A 3 -12.50 -34.66 3.39
N TYR A 4 -11.48 -35.49 3.59
CA TYR A 4 -10.14 -35.04 3.96
C TYR A 4 -9.39 -34.42 2.77
N LEU A 5 -9.65 -34.94 1.56
CA LEU A 5 -9.07 -34.42 0.32
C LEU A 5 -9.71 -33.08 -0.07
N GLU A 6 -11.02 -32.91 0.12
CA GLU A 6 -11.71 -31.63 -0.11
C GLU A 6 -11.25 -30.54 0.87
N MET A 7 -11.09 -30.87 2.16
CA MET A 7 -10.59 -29.91 3.16
C MET A 7 -9.19 -29.40 2.81
N ARG A 8 -8.27 -30.30 2.41
CA ARG A 8 -6.92 -29.91 1.98
C ARG A 8 -6.94 -29.03 0.73
N LYS A 9 -7.80 -29.37 -0.25
CA LYS A 9 -7.93 -28.60 -1.48
C LYS A 9 -8.41 -27.18 -1.18
N ARG A 10 -9.43 -27.03 -0.34
CA ARG A 10 -9.95 -25.72 0.08
C ARG A 10 -8.89 -24.88 0.83
N GLN A 11 -8.12 -25.49 1.74
CA GLN A 11 -7.02 -24.78 2.42
C GLN A 11 -5.95 -24.30 1.44
N SER A 12 -5.57 -25.13 0.46
CA SER A 12 -4.59 -24.72 -0.55
C SER A 12 -5.11 -23.57 -1.44
N GLU A 13 -6.40 -23.57 -1.78
CA GLU A 13 -7.01 -22.49 -2.56
C GLU A 13 -7.10 -21.18 -1.75
N GLU A 14 -7.41 -21.26 -0.45
CA GLU A 14 -7.41 -20.11 0.47
C GLU A 14 -6.00 -19.52 0.66
N GLU A 15 -4.97 -20.34 0.84
CA GLU A 15 -3.58 -19.87 0.95
C GLU A 15 -3.09 -19.22 -0.35
N GLU A 16 -3.40 -19.81 -1.50
CA GLU A 16 -3.00 -19.27 -2.80
C GLU A 16 -3.77 -17.98 -3.15
N ALA A 17 -5.03 -17.86 -2.74
CA ALA A 17 -5.79 -16.61 -2.84
C ALA A 17 -5.17 -15.52 -1.96
N LYS A 18 -4.80 -15.85 -0.72
CA LYS A 18 -4.16 -14.92 0.21
C LYS A 18 -2.79 -14.45 -0.29
N LYS A 19 -1.97 -15.36 -0.82
CA LYS A 19 -0.69 -15.01 -1.47
C LYS A 19 -0.87 -14.11 -2.69
N ARG A 20 -1.90 -14.34 -3.51
CA ARG A 20 -2.20 -13.48 -4.67
C ARG A 20 -2.66 -12.08 -4.24
N GLU A 21 -3.44 -11.98 -3.16
CA GLU A 21 -3.87 -10.72 -2.58
C GLU A 21 -2.69 -9.95 -1.94
N GLU A 22 -1.78 -10.66 -1.28
CA GLU A 22 -0.54 -10.09 -0.75
C GLU A 22 0.39 -9.65 -1.88
N ALA A 23 0.51 -10.44 -2.95
CA ALA A 23 1.29 -10.08 -4.14
C ALA A 23 0.69 -8.87 -4.89
N SER A 24 -0.63 -8.68 -4.92
CA SER A 24 -1.23 -7.49 -5.52
C SER A 24 -0.96 -6.22 -4.70
N LYS A 25 -0.95 -6.34 -3.37
CA LYS A 25 -0.62 -5.22 -2.45
C LYS A 25 0.83 -4.72 -2.59
N VAL A 26 1.74 -5.58 -3.06
CA VAL A 26 3.15 -5.20 -3.31
C VAL A 26 3.28 -4.29 -4.53
N ASP A 27 2.49 -4.51 -5.59
CA ASP A 27 2.48 -3.60 -6.76
C ASP A 27 1.81 -2.26 -6.42
N ASP A 28 0.79 -2.28 -5.55
CA ASP A 28 0.10 -1.09 -5.07
C ASP A 28 1.05 -0.09 -4.36
N CYS A 29 2.15 -0.57 -3.75
CA CYS A 29 3.11 0.25 -3.01
C CYS A 29 4.31 0.76 -3.85
N SER A 30 4.20 0.78 -5.18
CA SER A 30 5.24 1.33 -6.04
C SER A 30 5.40 2.86 -5.85
N ILE A 31 6.63 3.39 -6.05
CA ILE A 31 6.88 4.85 -6.00
C ILE A 31 5.92 5.59 -6.94
N ARG A 32 5.68 5.05 -8.14
CA ARG A 32 4.78 5.64 -9.14
C ARG A 32 3.37 5.80 -8.57
N ASN A 33 2.84 4.77 -7.92
CA ASN A 33 1.50 4.81 -7.35
C ASN A 33 1.43 5.79 -6.17
N CYS A 34 2.44 5.83 -5.30
CA CYS A 34 2.51 6.84 -4.25
C CYS A 34 2.47 8.27 -4.81
N ILE A 35 3.22 8.55 -5.88
CA ILE A 35 3.22 9.86 -6.55
C ILE A 35 1.84 10.16 -7.14
N THR A 36 1.21 9.21 -7.84
CA THR A 36 -0.15 9.40 -8.40
C THR A 36 -1.16 9.77 -7.31
N VAL A 37 -1.11 9.09 -6.16
CA VAL A 37 -1.96 9.40 -5.03
C VAL A 37 -1.66 10.80 -4.49
N VAL A 38 -0.40 11.14 -4.24
CA VAL A 38 -0.03 12.49 -3.75
C VAL A 38 -0.47 13.58 -4.71
N GLU A 39 -0.34 13.36 -6.02
CA GLU A 39 -0.79 14.34 -7.01
C GLU A 39 -2.31 14.58 -6.96
N SER A 40 -3.09 13.57 -6.57
CA SER A 40 -4.54 13.69 -6.36
C SER A 40 -4.96 14.31 -5.02
N MET A 41 -4.04 14.52 -4.08
CA MET A 41 -4.33 15.12 -2.77
C MET A 41 -4.39 16.65 -2.90
N GLU A 42 -5.60 17.21 -2.92
CA GLU A 42 -5.85 18.66 -3.07
C GLU A 42 -5.41 19.47 -1.84
N GLU A 43 -5.31 18.84 -0.67
CA GLU A 43 -4.93 19.49 0.59
C GLU A 43 -3.42 19.79 0.67
N LEU A 44 -2.61 19.22 -0.23
CA LEU A 44 -1.17 19.42 -0.27
C LEU A 44 -0.80 20.51 -1.28
N SER A 45 0.05 21.43 -0.86
CA SER A 45 0.71 22.36 -1.78
C SER A 45 1.67 21.63 -2.73
N ASN A 46 1.96 22.22 -3.89
CA ASN A 46 2.94 21.66 -4.83
C ASN A 46 4.33 21.48 -4.19
N GLU A 47 4.69 22.34 -3.23
CA GLU A 47 5.95 22.19 -2.49
C GLU A 47 5.94 20.98 -1.57
N GLU A 48 4.86 20.75 -0.82
CA GLU A 48 4.68 19.53 -0.01
C GLU A 48 4.71 18.26 -0.88
N LYS A 49 4.05 18.30 -2.05
CA LYS A 49 4.06 17.20 -3.01
C LYS A 49 5.48 16.85 -3.46
N VAL A 50 6.27 17.83 -3.89
CA VAL A 50 7.67 17.60 -4.32
C VAL A 50 8.52 17.06 -3.17
N LYS A 51 8.37 17.60 -1.95
CA LYS A 51 9.12 17.11 -0.78
C LYS A 51 8.78 15.65 -0.44
N SER A 52 7.52 15.23 -0.65
CA SER A 52 7.08 13.85 -0.41
C SER A 52 7.82 12.80 -1.26
N PHE A 53 8.35 13.17 -2.43
CA PHE A 53 9.08 12.23 -3.27
C PHE A 53 10.35 11.71 -2.58
N GLY A 54 10.94 12.48 -1.66
CA GLY A 54 12.02 12.02 -0.80
C GLY A 54 11.58 10.93 0.17
N VAL A 55 10.40 11.08 0.77
CA VAL A 55 9.80 10.11 1.70
C VAL A 55 9.57 8.75 1.03
N PHE A 56 9.13 8.76 -0.23
CA PHE A 56 8.82 7.55 -0.98
C PHE A 56 10.04 6.76 -1.49
N LYS A 57 11.27 7.26 -1.30
CA LYS A 57 12.48 6.45 -1.60
C LYS A 57 12.57 5.22 -0.71
N ASP A 58 12.06 5.31 0.51
CA ASP A 58 12.01 4.22 1.47
C ASP A 58 10.79 3.30 1.22
N THR A 59 11.01 1.99 1.20
CA THR A 59 9.96 1.00 0.93
C THR A 59 8.91 0.93 2.04
N GLN A 60 9.32 1.01 3.30
CA GLN A 60 8.39 0.96 4.43
C GLN A 60 7.51 2.21 4.46
N ASN A 61 8.08 3.38 4.12
CA ASN A 61 7.29 4.61 4.00
C ASN A 61 6.21 4.52 2.93
N ARG A 62 6.47 3.84 1.81
CA ARG A 62 5.46 3.60 0.76
C ARG A 62 4.35 2.69 1.27
N GLU A 63 4.70 1.61 1.96
CA GLU A 63 3.73 0.68 2.55
C GLU A 63 2.84 1.38 3.59
N ILE A 64 3.43 2.18 4.48
CA ILE A 64 2.69 2.97 5.47
C ILE A 64 1.74 3.95 4.77
N PHE A 65 2.23 4.68 3.76
CA PHE A 65 1.43 5.66 3.03
C PHE A 65 0.25 5.03 2.31
N MET A 66 0.46 3.92 1.59
CA MET A 66 -0.59 3.26 0.81
C MET A 66 -1.58 2.48 1.68
N SER A 67 -1.15 1.99 2.85
CA SER A 67 -2.03 1.28 3.80
C SER A 67 -2.86 2.22 4.67
N ALA A 68 -2.43 3.48 4.83
CA ALA A 68 -3.14 4.46 5.66
C ALA A 68 -4.42 5.00 4.98
N GLY A 69 -5.48 5.21 5.76
CA GLY A 69 -6.69 5.91 5.30
C GLY A 69 -6.40 7.36 4.89
N PRO A 70 -7.26 8.02 4.08
CA PRO A 70 -6.95 9.33 3.49
C PRO A 70 -6.51 10.40 4.51
N MET A 71 -7.26 10.55 5.61
CA MET A 71 -6.94 11.57 6.63
C MET A 71 -5.67 11.24 7.42
N THR A 72 -5.48 9.98 7.83
CA THR A 72 -4.29 9.58 8.59
C THR A 72 -3.03 9.61 7.73
N ARG A 73 -3.16 9.29 6.44
CA ARG A 73 -2.11 9.42 5.43
C ARG A 73 -1.65 10.86 5.25
N LEU A 74 -2.59 11.80 5.11
CA LEU A 74 -2.28 13.23 5.02
C LEU A 74 -1.52 13.73 6.25
N ILE A 75 -2.03 13.41 7.45
CA ILE A 75 -1.40 13.81 8.71
C ILE A 75 0.01 13.19 8.85
N TRP A 76 0.13 11.90 8.53
CA TRP A 76 1.41 11.19 8.59
C TRP A 76 2.42 11.79 7.61
N LEU A 77 2.02 12.03 6.36
CA LEU A 77 2.91 12.59 5.35
C LEU A 77 3.45 13.95 5.79
N ARG A 78 2.59 14.84 6.29
CA ARG A 78 3.02 16.14 6.82
C ARG A 78 4.03 16.03 7.95
N LYS A 79 3.93 15.01 8.81
CA LYS A 79 4.94 14.76 9.86
C LYS A 79 6.29 14.32 9.29
N MET A 80 6.31 13.66 8.13
CA MET A 80 7.55 13.22 7.47
C MET A 80 8.25 14.34 6.67
N LEU A 81 7.58 15.47 6.42
CA LEU A 81 8.15 16.61 5.69
C LEU A 81 8.84 17.66 6.59
N VAL A 82 8.80 17.45 7.91
CA VAL A 82 9.39 18.34 8.93
C VAL A 82 10.79 17.89 9.30
#